data_AF-A0A4V6A2T6-F1
#
_entry.id   AF-A0A4V6A2T6-F1
#
_cell.length_a   1.000
_cell.length_b   1.000
_cell.length_c   1.000
_cell.angle_alpha   90.00
_cell.angle_beta   90.00
_cell.angle_gamma   90.00
#
_symmetry.space_group_name_H-M   'P 1'
#
loop_
_entity.id
_entity.type
_entity.pdbx_description
1 polymer ?
#
loop_
_entity_poly.entity_id
_entity_poly.type
_entity_poly.pdbx_seq_one_letter_code
_entity_poly.pdbx_strand_id
1 'polypeptide(L)'
;MEWPLAPSLSEDEKTKFHSVSSFQYVYGQVLSRADRVFLFKVNRIMEDELYKITAKKPEERSKSRLHYVYLKLGHVNLRAGDYAKALSAYQKAYKANTDHFWEDPSGYYGLGIVYFHFRAFKLRPLP
;
A
#
# COMPACT_ATOMS: atom_id res chain seq x y z
N MET A 1 11.49 -28.70 -2.42
CA MET A 1 11.74 -27.27 -2.23
C MET A 1 10.43 -26.67 -1.76
N GLU A 2 10.21 -26.70 -0.44
CA GLU A 2 9.00 -26.18 0.19
C GLU A 2 9.02 -24.65 0.04
N TRP A 3 8.08 -24.07 -0.70
CA TRP A 3 7.87 -22.63 -0.69
C TRP A 3 7.53 -22.23 0.75
N PRO A 4 8.15 -21.20 1.35
CA PRO A 4 7.81 -20.82 2.71
C PRO A 4 6.32 -20.51 2.75
N LEU A 5 5.61 -21.22 3.63
CA LEU A 5 4.16 -21.09 3.83
C LEU A 5 3.80 -19.60 3.78
N ALA A 6 2.83 -19.26 2.91
CA ALA A 6 2.40 -17.87 2.76
C ALA A 6 2.11 -17.29 4.16
N PRO A 7 2.63 -16.11 4.49
CA PRO A 7 2.43 -15.54 5.81
C PRO A 7 0.94 -15.40 6.08
N SER A 8 0.48 -15.89 7.23
CA SER A 8 -0.89 -15.76 7.69
C SER A 8 -1.00 -14.66 8.75
N LEU A 9 -2.16 -14.00 8.78
CA LEU A 9 -2.50 -13.01 9.80
C LEU A 9 -3.22 -13.70 10.97
N SER A 10 -2.84 -13.38 12.21
CA SER A 10 -3.63 -13.72 13.39
C SER A 10 -5.00 -13.01 13.37
N GLU A 11 -5.95 -13.41 14.22
CA GLU A 11 -7.26 -12.74 14.30
C GLU A 11 -7.15 -11.25 14.64
N ASP A 12 -6.23 -10.88 15.53
CA ASP A 12 -5.95 -9.48 15.85
C ASP A 12 -5.37 -8.74 14.64
N GLU A 13 -4.45 -9.38 13.90
CA GLU A 13 -3.86 -8.82 12.69
C GLU A 13 -4.90 -8.66 11.56
N LYS A 14 -5.88 -9.56 11.46
CA LYS A 14 -7.01 -9.43 10.51
C LYS A 14 -7.87 -8.22 10.84
N THR A 15 -8.23 -8.06 12.11
CA THR A 15 -8.99 -6.88 12.57
C THR A 15 -8.22 -5.59 12.28
N LYS A 16 -6.92 -5.59 12.57
CA LYS A 16 -6.02 -4.47 12.26
C LYS A 16 -5.90 -4.21 10.76
N PHE A 17 -5.87 -5.24 9.92
CA PHE A 17 -5.76 -5.12 8.48
C PHE A 17 -6.91 -4.32 7.86
N HIS A 18 -8.13 -4.50 8.34
CA HIS A 18 -9.28 -3.71 7.86
C HIS A 18 -9.12 -2.21 8.10
N SER A 19 -8.55 -1.83 9.24
CA SER A 19 -8.33 -0.43 9.64
C SER A 19 -7.02 0.19 9.15
N VAL A 20 -6.15 -0.58 8.47
CA VAL A 20 -4.87 -0.04 7.93
C VAL A 20 -5.15 1.01 6.87
N SER A 21 -4.68 2.24 7.10
CA SER A 21 -4.79 3.33 6.13
C SER A 21 -3.62 4.31 6.24
N SER A 22 -3.50 5.20 5.26
CA SER A 22 -2.49 6.28 5.29
C SER A 22 -2.69 7.25 6.44
N PHE A 23 -3.90 7.40 6.98
CA PHE A 23 -4.14 8.36 8.08
C PHE A 23 -3.39 8.01 9.35
N GLN A 24 -2.96 6.76 9.49
CA GLN A 24 -2.12 6.31 10.60
C GLN A 24 -0.62 6.62 10.39
N TYR A 25 -0.24 7.19 9.24
CA TYR A 25 1.14 7.56 8.98
C TYR A 25 1.48 8.87 9.70
N VAL A 26 2.57 8.84 10.46
CA VAL A 26 3.18 10.01 11.09
C VAL A 26 4.61 10.16 10.58
N TYR A 27 4.98 11.38 10.17
CA TYR A 27 6.34 11.67 9.68
C TYR A 27 7.37 11.41 10.79
N GLY A 28 8.43 10.66 10.48
CA GLY A 28 9.47 10.31 11.45
C GLY A 28 9.07 9.22 12.47
N GLN A 29 7.93 8.54 12.28
CA GLN A 29 7.52 7.46 13.18
C GLN A 29 8.55 6.32 13.23
N VAL A 30 8.79 5.81 14.45
CA VAL A 30 9.56 4.58 14.66
C VAL A 30 8.58 3.44 14.90
N LEU A 31 8.47 2.53 13.94
CA LEU A 31 7.59 1.37 14.06
C LEU A 31 8.13 0.35 15.08
N SER A 32 7.24 -0.28 15.83
CA SER A 32 7.59 -1.44 16.66
C SER A 32 8.01 -2.63 15.80
N ARG A 33 8.72 -3.60 16.39
CA ARG A 33 9.06 -4.85 15.68
C ARG A 33 7.80 -5.58 15.21
N ALA A 34 6.75 -5.61 16.04
CA ALA A 34 5.48 -6.23 15.71
C ALA A 34 4.80 -5.53 14.52
N ASP A 35 4.80 -4.20 14.48
CA ASP A 35 4.23 -3.44 13.35
C ASP A 35 5.00 -3.67 12.06
N ARG A 36 6.33 -3.72 12.11
CA ARG A 36 7.15 -4.02 10.92
C ARG A 36 6.84 -5.40 10.36
N VAL A 37 6.75 -6.42 11.24
CA VAL A 37 6.40 -7.79 10.84
C VAL A 37 4.99 -7.82 10.25
N PHE A 38 4.03 -7.17 10.91
CA PHE A 38 2.65 -7.08 10.43
C PHE A 38 2.58 -6.46 9.03
N LEU A 39 3.19 -5.29 8.82
CA LEU A 39 3.21 -4.63 7.52
C LEU A 39 3.90 -5.48 6.45
N PHE A 40 4.98 -6.19 6.79
CA PHE A 40 5.64 -7.12 5.87
C PHE A 40 4.71 -8.27 5.46
N LYS A 41 4.04 -8.92 6.41
CA LYS A 41 3.07 -10.00 6.14
C LYS A 41 1.97 -9.49 5.22
N VAL A 42 1.38 -8.34 5.55
CA VAL A 42 0.31 -7.74 4.74
C VAL A 42 0.81 -7.42 3.34
N ASN A 43 1.98 -6.79 3.19
CA ASN A 43 2.54 -6.50 1.87
C ASN A 43 2.70 -7.78 1.04
N ARG A 44 3.22 -8.85 1.64
CA ARG A 44 3.40 -10.14 0.95
C ARG A 44 2.09 -10.79 0.53
N ILE A 45 1.07 -10.78 1.40
CA ILE A 45 -0.27 -11.30 1.08
C ILE A 45 -0.89 -10.50 -0.07
N MET A 46 -0.80 -9.17 -0.02
CA MET A 46 -1.38 -8.31 -1.06
C MET A 46 -0.64 -8.43 -2.39
N GLU A 47 0.68 -8.64 -2.39
CA GLU A 47 1.46 -8.94 -3.59
C GLU A 47 1.07 -10.29 -4.22
N ASP A 48 0.82 -11.31 -3.41
CA ASP A 48 0.34 -12.61 -3.88
C ASP A 48 -1.09 -12.52 -4.47
N GLU A 49 -1.98 -11.79 -3.79
CA GLU A 49 -3.31 -11.49 -4.31
C GLU A 49 -3.25 -10.70 -5.63
N LEU A 50 -2.33 -9.74 -5.73
CA LEU A 50 -2.09 -9.01 -6.97
C LEU A 50 -1.62 -9.94 -8.08
N TYR A 51 -0.67 -10.84 -7.79
CA TYR A 51 -0.18 -11.83 -8.75
C TYR A 51 -1.33 -12.66 -9.30
N LYS A 52 -2.20 -13.22 -8.44
CA LYS A 52 -3.39 -13.98 -8.85
C LYS A 52 -4.34 -13.20 -9.75
N ILE A 53 -4.57 -11.91 -9.46
CA ILE A 53 -5.41 -11.05 -10.30
C ILE A 53 -4.75 -10.81 -11.65
N THR A 54 -3.45 -10.50 -11.66
CA THR A 54 -2.71 -10.20 -12.89
C THR A 54 -2.43 -11.42 -13.76
N ALA A 55 -2.43 -12.62 -13.18
CA ALA A 55 -2.34 -13.88 -13.93
C ALA A 55 -3.59 -14.14 -14.79
N LYS A 56 -4.74 -13.56 -14.44
CA LYS A 56 -5.95 -13.61 -15.26
C LYS A 56 -5.85 -12.66 -16.46
N LYS A 57 -6.62 -12.96 -17.50
CA LYS A 57 -6.72 -12.11 -18.69
C LYS A 57 -7.24 -10.72 -18.32
N PRO A 58 -6.79 -9.65 -18.99
CA PRO A 58 -7.18 -8.27 -18.65
C PRO A 58 -8.68 -8.05 -18.55
N GLU A 59 -9.47 -8.67 -19.41
CA GLU A 59 -10.94 -8.60 -19.46
C GLU A 59 -11.64 -9.22 -18.24
N GLU A 60 -11.00 -10.17 -17.57
CA GLU A 60 -11.53 -10.87 -16.39
C GLU A 60 -11.13 -10.19 -15.07
N ARG A 61 -10.26 -9.17 -15.13
CA ARG A 61 -9.77 -8.48 -13.93
C ARG A 61 -10.84 -7.54 -13.40
N SER A 62 -11.33 -7.82 -12.20
CA SER A 62 -12.19 -6.87 -11.48
C SER A 62 -11.41 -5.58 -11.18
N LYS A 63 -11.80 -4.48 -11.83
CA LYS A 63 -11.23 -3.14 -11.62
C LYS A 63 -11.28 -2.73 -10.14
N SER A 64 -12.42 -2.96 -9.48
CA SER A 64 -12.61 -2.64 -8.06
C SER A 64 -11.69 -3.45 -7.15
N ARG A 65 -11.51 -4.75 -7.41
CA ARG A 65 -10.59 -5.60 -6.63
C ARG A 65 -9.13 -5.18 -6.86
N LEU A 66 -8.76 -4.89 -8.10
CA LEU A 66 -7.42 -4.43 -8.45
C LEU A 66 -7.10 -3.09 -7.79
N HIS A 67 -8.04 -2.15 -7.84
CA HIS A 67 -7.98 -0.87 -7.14
C HIS A 67 -7.77 -1.07 -5.63
N TYR A 68 -8.61 -1.88 -4.99
CA TYR A 68 -8.51 -2.19 -3.55
C TYR A 68 -7.14 -2.75 -3.19
N VAL A 69 -6.63 -3.71 -3.97
CA VAL A 69 -5.33 -4.33 -3.70
C VAL A 69 -4.19 -3.33 -3.81
N TYR A 70 -4.16 -2.52 -4.87
CA TYR A 70 -3.15 -1.48 -5.02
C TYR A 70 -3.25 -0.40 -3.95
N LEU A 71 -4.47 0.01 -3.57
CA LEU A 71 -4.67 1.03 -2.54
C LEU A 71 -4.13 0.55 -1.18
N LYS A 72 -4.41 -0.70 -0.82
CA LYS A 72 -3.89 -1.30 0.42
C LYS A 72 -2.37 -1.48 0.38
N LEU A 73 -1.80 -1.87 -0.75
CA LEU A 73 -0.33 -1.87 -0.95
C LEU A 73 0.25 -0.46 -0.76
N GLY A 74 -0.43 0.57 -1.26
CA GLY A 74 -0.04 1.97 -1.05
C GLY A 74 0.04 2.33 0.43
N HIS A 75 -1.01 2.04 1.20
CA HIS A 75 -1.06 2.31 2.64
C HIS A 75 0.05 1.60 3.41
N VAL A 76 0.23 0.31 3.12
CA VAL A 76 1.21 -0.53 3.82
C VAL A 76 2.64 -0.08 3.52
N ASN A 77 2.97 0.17 2.25
CA ASN A 77 4.30 0.61 1.86
C ASN A 77 4.60 2.02 2.38
N LEU A 78 3.63 2.92 2.41
CA LEU A 78 3.79 4.24 3.02
C LEU A 78 4.11 4.12 4.51
N ARG A 79 3.34 3.31 5.25
CA ARG A 79 3.61 3.08 6.68
C ARG A 79 4.95 2.42 6.92
N ALA A 80 5.38 1.52 6.03
CA ALA A 80 6.69 0.89 6.08
C ALA A 80 7.85 1.83 5.69
N GLY A 81 7.57 3.02 5.17
CA GLY A 81 8.57 3.99 4.72
C GLY A 81 9.13 3.74 3.31
N ASP A 82 8.55 2.80 2.56
CA ASP A 82 8.89 2.57 1.15
C ASP A 82 8.06 3.49 0.25
N TYR A 83 8.47 4.77 0.20
CA TYR A 83 7.74 5.82 -0.54
C TYR A 83 7.68 5.53 -2.05
N ALA A 84 8.69 4.87 -2.62
CA ALA A 84 8.72 4.55 -4.05
C ALA A 84 7.67 3.49 -4.40
N LYS A 85 7.57 2.40 -3.63
CA LYS A 85 6.50 1.41 -3.82
C LYS A 85 5.14 2.00 -3.51
N ALA A 86 5.03 2.82 -2.46
CA ALA A 86 3.78 3.50 -2.12
C ALA A 86 3.29 4.37 -3.29
N LEU A 87 4.16 5.18 -3.91
CA LEU A 87 3.83 5.99 -5.08
C LEU A 87 3.28 5.14 -6.22
N SER A 88 4.03 4.10 -6.59
CA SER A 88 3.68 3.20 -7.69
C SER A 88 2.33 2.53 -7.43
N ALA A 89 2.08 2.09 -6.20
CA ALA A 89 0.83 1.46 -5.80
C ALA A 89 -0.35 2.44 -5.86
N TYR A 90 -0.25 3.65 -5.30
CA TYR A 90 -1.33 4.64 -5.37
C TYR A 90 -1.67 5.05 -6.80
N GLN A 91 -0.66 5.27 -7.65
CA GLN A 91 -0.90 5.60 -9.06
C GLN A 91 -1.60 4.47 -9.82
N LYS A 92 -1.23 3.21 -9.52
CA LYS A 92 -1.91 2.04 -10.10
C LYS A 92 -3.33 1.88 -9.57
N ALA A 93 -3.57 2.14 -8.29
CA ALA A 93 -4.91 2.14 -7.71
C ALA A 93 -5.81 3.19 -8.37
N TYR A 94 -5.30 4.40 -8.56
CA TYR A 94 -6.00 5.49 -9.24
C TYR A 94 -6.33 5.13 -10.69
N LYS A 95 -5.38 4.55 -11.43
CA LYS A 95 -5.60 4.10 -12.82
C LYS A 95 -6.55 2.91 -12.92
N ALA A 96 -6.56 2.02 -11.93
CA ALA A 96 -7.41 0.84 -11.94
C ALA A 96 -8.90 1.19 -11.78
N ASN A 97 -9.20 2.20 -10.96
CA ASN A 97 -10.56 2.70 -10.77
C ASN A 97 -10.56 4.19 -10.40
N THR A 98 -10.49 5.06 -11.41
CA THR A 98 -10.42 6.51 -11.21
C THR A 98 -11.71 7.08 -10.65
N ASP A 99 -12.85 6.59 -11.14
CA ASP A 99 -14.18 7.10 -10.79
C ASP A 99 -14.57 6.86 -9.33
N HIS A 100 -13.94 5.88 -8.66
CA HIS A 100 -14.20 5.54 -7.25
C HIS A 100 -13.02 5.82 -6.32
N PHE A 101 -11.90 6.37 -6.81
CA PHE A 101 -10.74 6.61 -5.96
C PHE A 101 -11.03 7.60 -4.82
N TRP A 102 -12.02 8.48 -5.01
CA TRP A 102 -12.46 9.46 -4.01
C TRP A 102 -13.23 8.86 -2.83
N GLU A 103 -13.73 7.63 -2.95
CA GLU A 103 -14.46 6.96 -1.87
C GLU A 103 -13.56 6.63 -0.67
N ASP A 104 -12.24 6.54 -0.88
CA ASP A 104 -11.25 6.41 0.18
C ASP A 104 -10.34 7.67 0.25
N PRO A 105 -10.71 8.67 1.06
CA PRO A 105 -9.90 9.89 1.24
C PRO A 105 -8.47 9.60 1.74
N SER A 106 -8.25 8.46 2.40
CA SER A 106 -6.92 8.09 2.89
C SER A 106 -5.95 7.76 1.74
N GLY A 107 -6.47 7.39 0.56
CA GLY A 107 -5.70 7.21 -0.66
C GLY A 107 -5.08 8.53 -1.13
N TYR A 108 -5.88 9.59 -1.23
CA TYR A 108 -5.39 10.93 -1.59
C TYR A 108 -4.41 11.49 -0.56
N TYR A 109 -4.72 11.31 0.73
CA TYR A 109 -3.80 11.72 1.79
C TYR A 109 -2.44 11.02 1.66
N GLY A 110 -2.44 9.70 1.49
CA GLY A 110 -1.20 8.93 1.29
C GLY A 110 -0.41 9.35 0.06
N LEU A 111 -1.09 9.56 -1.06
CA LEU A 111 -0.47 10.06 -2.29
C LEU A 111 0.14 11.46 -2.09
N GLY A 112 -0.55 12.34 -1.38
CA GLY A 112 -0.06 13.68 -1.01
C GLY A 112 1.22 13.62 -0.17
N ILE A 113 1.27 12.77 0.86
CA ILE A 113 2.46 12.54 1.68
C ILE A 113 3.64 12.06 0.82
N VAL A 114 3.39 11.10 -0.09
CA VAL A 114 4.43 10.57 -0.97
C VAL A 114 4.95 11.64 -1.94
N TYR A 115 4.07 12.47 -2.52
CA TYR A 115 4.49 13.60 -3.34
C TYR A 115 5.27 14.64 -2.55
N PHE A 116 4.86 14.94 -1.32
CA PHE A 116 5.61 15.83 -0.43
C PHE A 116 7.00 15.27 -0.16
N HIS A 117 7.13 13.98 0.15
CA HIS A 117 8.42 13.31 0.33
C HIS A 117 9.34 13.49 -0.89
N PHE A 118 8.87 13.18 -2.11
CA PHE A 118 9.70 13.31 -3.31
C PHE A 118 9.94 14.76 -3.77
N ARG A 119 9.02 15.69 -3.49
CA ARG A 119 9.21 17.12 -3.82
C ARG A 119 10.08 17.85 -2.82
N ALA A 120 10.08 17.45 -1.54
CA ALA A 120 10.89 18.07 -0.49
C ALA A 120 12.40 17.98 -0.76
N PHE A 121 12.86 17.01 -1.56
CA PHE A 121 14.28 16.89 -1.93
C PHE A 121 14.74 17.77 -3.11
N LYS A 122 13.86 18.59 -3.72
CA LYS A 122 14.25 19.55 -4.76
C LYS A 122 14.56 20.97 -4.27
N LEU A 123 14.35 21.29 -2.99
CA LEU A 123 14.57 22.64 -2.44
C LEU A 123 15.79 22.72 -1.52
N ARG A 124 16.97 22.36 -2.03
CA ARG A 124 18.22 22.95 -1.56
C ARG A 124 19.16 23.22 -2.74
N PRO A 125 19.07 24.39 -3.41
CA PRO A 125 20.28 24.97 -3.95
C PRO A 125 21.17 25.33 -2.75
N LEU A 126 22.34 24.71 -2.66
CA LEU A 126 23.39 25.17 -1.74
C LEU A 126 23.79 26.60 -2.15
N PRO A 127 23.98 27.54 -1.21
CA PRO A 127 24.73 28.76 -1.46
C PRO A 127 26.21 28.44 -1.70
#